data_AF-A0A820B8S0-F1
#
_entry.id   AF-A0A820B8S0-F1
#
_cell.length_a   1.000
_cell.length_b   1.000
_cell.length_c   1.000
_cell.angle_alpha   90.00
_cell.angle_beta   90.00
_cell.angle_gamma   90.00
#
_symmetry.space_group_name_H-M   'P 1'
#
loop_
_entity.id
_entity.type
_entity.pdbx_description
1 polymer ?
#
loop_
_entity_poly.entity_id
_entity_poly.type
_entity_poly.pdbx_seq_one_letter_code
_entity_poly.pdbx_strand_id
1 'polypeptide(L)'
;MYQQHGFIHPVIRQKSSSEYRTSHDLLQAYVIDNKRYTKNDRKEINDAINEINNYTNFYINTIKSNTSKLEWPLIHVSYLYYNQVKAQNMNLTQINATSSDSRSPTYELIENNFIAQLTILRKMDIHITGPGTGQMYQTFLSDGSVSINLGSIRPWASENTPRAYTSYLEQHMTSGAPYIKGLYYPINERPKGIKKDEVIKLIRQAGQLILQGFSLPVQPRENLAADGQLFVEMCEKDKEFCTSVTTRSPHKKFICLEFWVEDFVHEYNQWKDGGYTDNGKNISCSFNRSLLRQLREKYSIKHNLENS
;
A
#
# COMPACT_ATOMS: atom_id res chain seq x y z
N MET A 1 -19.34 3.63 -8.95
CA MET A 1 -18.41 2.76 -9.73
C MET A 1 -18.80 1.29 -9.64
N TYR A 2 -18.57 0.58 -8.53
CA TYR A 2 -18.90 -0.87 -8.44
C TYR A 2 -20.37 -1.20 -8.77
N GLN A 3 -21.32 -0.49 -8.16
CA GLN A 3 -22.76 -0.64 -8.44
C GLN A 3 -23.10 -0.39 -9.92
N GLN A 4 -22.49 0.62 -10.54
CA GLN A 4 -22.73 0.97 -11.95
C GLN A 4 -22.26 -0.14 -12.88
N HIS A 5 -21.31 -0.97 -12.43
CA HIS A 5 -20.78 -2.10 -13.20
C HIS A 5 -21.37 -3.46 -12.79
N GLY A 6 -22.56 -3.47 -12.17
CA GLY A 6 -23.26 -4.72 -11.83
C GLY A 6 -22.54 -5.58 -10.79
N PHE A 7 -21.49 -5.05 -10.16
CA PHE A 7 -20.82 -5.73 -9.08
C PHE A 7 -21.70 -5.68 -7.83
N ILE A 8 -21.96 -6.87 -7.24
CA ILE A 8 -22.46 -6.98 -5.86
C ILE A 8 -21.59 -6.07 -4.95
N HIS A 9 -22.15 -5.49 -3.89
CA HIS A 9 -21.39 -4.64 -2.97
C HIS A 9 -20.08 -5.34 -2.52
N PRO A 10 -18.96 -4.59 -2.35
CA PRO A 10 -17.79 -5.10 -1.63
C PRO A 10 -18.22 -5.82 -0.35
N VAL A 11 -17.46 -6.81 0.11
CA VAL A 11 -17.82 -7.48 1.38
C VAL A 11 -17.81 -6.41 2.47
N ILE A 12 -19.00 -6.07 2.97
CA ILE A 12 -19.16 -5.03 3.98
C ILE A 12 -18.94 -5.67 5.34
N ARG A 13 -18.01 -5.12 6.11
CA ARG A 13 -17.73 -5.54 7.49
C ARG A 13 -17.89 -4.33 8.38
N GLN A 14 -18.74 -4.43 9.39
CA GLN A 14 -19.12 -3.25 10.18
C GLN A 14 -18.25 -3.07 11.41
N LYS A 15 -17.84 -4.17 12.05
CA LYS A 15 -17.18 -4.12 13.36
C LYS A 15 -15.75 -4.62 13.34
N SER A 16 -15.48 -5.67 12.57
CA SER A 16 -14.20 -6.38 12.57
C SER A 16 -13.88 -6.95 11.20
N SER A 17 -12.60 -7.01 10.84
CA SER A 17 -12.14 -7.73 9.64
C SER A 17 -12.41 -9.24 9.66
N SER A 18 -12.53 -9.84 10.85
CA SER A 18 -12.81 -11.26 11.05
C SER A 18 -14.30 -11.61 10.99
N GLU A 19 -15.17 -10.62 10.77
CA GLU A 19 -16.60 -10.87 10.59
C GLU A 19 -16.80 -11.88 9.44
N TYR A 20 -17.46 -13.00 9.77
CA TYR A 20 -17.70 -14.17 8.90
C TYR A 20 -16.46 -14.95 8.46
N ARG A 21 -15.33 -14.82 9.18
CA ARG A 21 -14.12 -15.60 8.90
C ARG A 21 -13.83 -16.66 9.95
N THR A 22 -13.23 -17.76 9.52
CA THR A 22 -12.69 -18.83 10.37
C THR A 22 -11.19 -19.00 10.16
N SER A 23 -10.51 -19.65 11.09
CA SER A 23 -9.07 -19.97 10.95
C SER A 23 -8.75 -20.84 9.74
N HIS A 24 -9.76 -21.49 9.15
CA HIS A 24 -9.62 -22.43 8.03
C HIS A 24 -9.93 -21.80 6.67
N ASP A 25 -10.37 -20.54 6.66
CA ASP A 25 -10.65 -19.86 5.41
C ASP A 25 -9.35 -19.60 4.63
N LEU A 26 -9.40 -19.82 3.32
CA LEU A 26 -8.30 -19.54 2.42
C LEU A 26 -8.31 -18.06 2.04
N LEU A 27 -7.30 -17.32 2.48
CA LEU A 27 -7.12 -15.91 2.14
C LEU A 27 -6.50 -15.74 0.76
N GLN A 28 -7.00 -14.81 -0.04
CA GLN A 28 -6.45 -14.44 -1.33
C GLN A 28 -5.54 -13.22 -1.23
N ALA A 29 -4.26 -13.41 -1.55
CA ALA A 29 -3.25 -12.38 -1.55
C ALA A 29 -2.74 -12.12 -2.96
N TYR A 30 -2.50 -10.86 -3.30
CA TYR A 30 -1.96 -10.49 -4.60
C TYR A 30 -0.77 -9.56 -4.47
N VAL A 31 0.35 -9.94 -5.09
CA VAL A 31 1.48 -9.06 -5.32
C VAL A 31 1.27 -8.32 -6.63
N ILE A 32 1.16 -7.00 -6.53
CA ILE A 32 1.03 -6.12 -7.68
C ILE A 32 2.40 -5.90 -8.31
N ASP A 33 2.48 -6.18 -9.61
CA ASP A 33 3.69 -5.90 -10.37
C ASP A 33 4.05 -4.41 -10.35
N ASN A 34 5.30 -4.10 -10.05
CA ASN A 34 5.80 -2.74 -10.03
C ASN A 34 7.15 -2.62 -10.74
N LYS A 35 7.24 -1.73 -11.73
CA LYS A 35 8.47 -1.46 -12.50
C LYS A 35 9.65 -0.98 -11.64
N ARG A 36 9.40 -0.51 -10.42
CA ARG A 36 10.42 -0.04 -9.47
C ARG A 36 11.05 -1.17 -8.66
N TYR A 37 10.52 -2.39 -8.74
CA TYR A 37 11.19 -3.55 -8.17
C TYR A 37 12.36 -3.97 -9.05
N THR A 38 13.53 -4.06 -8.44
CA THR A 38 14.73 -4.61 -9.09
C THR A 38 14.52 -6.09 -9.43
N LYS A 39 15.38 -6.66 -10.27
CA LYS A 39 15.37 -8.12 -10.54
C LYS A 39 15.53 -8.92 -9.24
N ASN A 40 16.37 -8.44 -8.32
CA ASN A 40 16.57 -9.09 -7.04
C ASN A 40 15.33 -8.99 -6.13
N ASP A 41 14.71 -7.80 -6.04
CA ASP A 41 13.46 -7.63 -5.29
C ASP A 41 12.39 -8.64 -5.76
N ARG A 42 12.25 -8.80 -7.07
CA ARG A 42 11.29 -9.75 -7.68
C ARG A 42 11.60 -11.19 -7.34
N LYS A 43 12.88 -11.58 -7.35
CA LYS A 43 13.32 -12.91 -6.93
C LYS A 43 12.91 -13.17 -5.48
N GLU A 44 13.25 -12.26 -4.57
CA GLU A 44 12.95 -12.39 -3.14
C GLU A 44 11.43 -12.45 -2.86
N ILE A 45 10.64 -11.66 -3.59
CA ILE A 45 9.18 -11.71 -3.52
C ILE A 45 8.65 -13.05 -4.07
N ASN A 46 9.15 -13.54 -5.21
CA ASN A 46 8.73 -14.82 -5.77
C ASN A 46 9.09 -16.00 -4.86
N ASP A 47 10.27 -15.97 -4.24
CA ASP A 47 10.68 -16.98 -3.27
C ASP A 47 9.73 -16.97 -2.05
N ALA A 48 9.28 -15.80 -1.60
CA ALA A 48 8.31 -15.65 -0.53
C ALA A 48 6.92 -16.19 -0.92
N ILE A 49 6.45 -15.90 -2.13
CA ILE A 49 5.20 -16.43 -2.69
C ILE A 49 5.24 -17.97 -2.71
N ASN A 50 6.32 -18.54 -3.23
CA ASN A 50 6.48 -19.99 -3.34
C ASN A 50 6.45 -20.66 -1.98
N GLU A 51 7.14 -20.10 -0.97
CA GLU A 51 7.14 -20.66 0.39
C GLU A 51 5.74 -20.66 1.02
N ILE A 52 5.00 -19.55 0.91
CA ILE A 52 3.65 -19.43 1.47
C ILE A 52 2.68 -20.38 0.75
N ASN A 53 2.73 -20.44 -0.58
CA ASN A 53 1.85 -21.31 -1.36
C ASN A 53 2.16 -22.79 -1.12
N ASN A 54 3.44 -23.17 -0.96
CA ASN A 54 3.81 -24.54 -0.64
C ASN A 54 3.26 -24.96 0.72
N TYR A 55 3.36 -24.10 1.74
CA TYR A 55 2.73 -24.33 3.04
C TYR A 55 1.22 -24.53 2.88
N THR A 56 0.52 -23.59 2.23
CA THR A 56 -0.94 -23.65 2.06
C THR A 56 -1.37 -24.90 1.30
N ASN A 57 -0.69 -25.26 0.21
CA ASN A 57 -1.00 -26.43 -0.60
C ASN A 57 -0.75 -27.74 0.14
N PHE A 58 0.32 -27.82 0.94
CA PHE A 58 0.59 -28.97 1.79
C PHE A 58 -0.58 -29.23 2.75
N TYR A 59 -1.05 -28.18 3.45
CA TYR A 59 -2.18 -28.32 4.38
C TYR A 59 -3.49 -28.70 3.69
N ILE A 60 -3.81 -28.06 2.55
CA ILE A 60 -5.03 -28.37 1.77
C ILE A 60 -5.04 -29.82 1.27
N ASN A 61 -3.89 -30.36 0.88
CA ASN A 61 -3.78 -31.69 0.28
C ASN A 61 -3.63 -32.81 1.32
N THR A 62 -2.87 -32.58 2.40
CA THR A 62 -2.48 -33.63 3.35
C THR A 62 -3.43 -33.76 4.53
N ILE A 63 -4.06 -32.67 4.98
CA ILE A 63 -4.74 -32.61 6.28
C ILE A 63 -6.23 -32.27 6.09
N LYS A 64 -6.95 -33.07 5.29
CA LYS A 64 -8.42 -32.94 5.19
C LYS A 64 -9.15 -33.38 6.47
N SER A 65 -8.49 -34.04 7.43
CA SER A 65 -9.14 -34.68 8.58
C SER A 65 -8.62 -34.31 9.97
N ASN A 66 -7.52 -33.58 10.12
CA ASN A 66 -6.98 -33.24 11.45
C ASN A 66 -6.47 -31.80 11.53
N THR A 67 -7.38 -30.84 11.54
CA THR A 67 -7.09 -29.40 11.47
C THR A 67 -6.70 -28.77 12.81
N SER A 68 -6.25 -29.55 13.79
CA SER A 68 -6.17 -29.12 15.19
C SER A 68 -5.04 -28.14 15.52
N LYS A 69 -4.15 -27.78 14.57
CA LYS A 69 -3.30 -26.59 14.71
C LYS A 69 -2.66 -26.18 13.38
N LEU A 70 -3.23 -25.18 12.71
CA LEU A 70 -2.50 -24.43 11.69
C LEU A 70 -1.44 -23.58 12.40
N GLU A 71 -0.19 -23.65 11.94
CA GLU A 71 0.85 -22.74 12.44
C GLU A 71 0.59 -21.31 11.97
N TRP A 72 0.20 -21.17 10.70
CA TRP A 72 -0.11 -19.92 10.02
C TRP A 72 -1.44 -20.00 9.27
N PRO A 73 -2.08 -18.85 9.01
CA PRO A 73 -3.23 -18.73 8.12
C PRO A 73 -2.98 -19.40 6.76
N LEU A 74 -4.02 -20.01 6.19
CA LEU A 74 -3.98 -20.50 4.81
C LEU A 74 -4.08 -19.31 3.86
N ILE A 75 -3.03 -19.06 3.09
CA ILE A 75 -2.95 -17.91 2.20
C ILE A 75 -2.50 -18.39 0.82
N HIS A 76 -3.28 -18.07 -0.20
CA HIS A 76 -2.88 -18.25 -1.59
C HIS A 76 -2.42 -16.90 -2.14
N VAL A 77 -1.14 -16.82 -2.50
CA VAL A 77 -0.51 -15.60 -3.01
C VAL A 77 -0.29 -15.72 -4.52
N SER A 78 -0.79 -14.76 -5.28
CA SER A 78 -0.60 -14.70 -6.74
C SER A 78 0.10 -13.40 -7.16
N TYR A 79 0.95 -13.48 -8.18
CA TYR A 79 1.52 -12.29 -8.80
C TYR A 79 0.55 -11.72 -9.84
N LEU A 80 0.19 -10.46 -9.73
CA LEU A 80 -0.73 -9.78 -10.64
C LEU A 80 0.02 -8.79 -11.53
N TYR A 81 0.08 -9.13 -12.83
CA TYR A 81 0.60 -8.25 -13.86
C TYR A 81 -0.58 -7.53 -14.53
N TYR A 82 -0.78 -6.25 -14.24
CA TYR A 82 -1.97 -5.53 -14.73
C TYR A 82 -2.11 -5.47 -16.25
N ASN A 83 -0.99 -5.42 -16.97
CA ASN A 83 -0.96 -5.49 -18.44
C ASN A 83 -1.37 -6.87 -18.98
N GLN A 84 -1.46 -7.89 -18.13
CA GLN A 84 -1.90 -9.24 -18.48
C GLN A 84 -3.33 -9.54 -18.02
N VAL A 85 -3.95 -8.66 -17.23
CA VAL A 85 -5.37 -8.80 -16.85
C VAL A 85 -6.22 -8.50 -18.08
N LYS A 86 -6.79 -9.55 -18.65
CA LYS A 86 -7.75 -9.46 -19.76
C LYS A 86 -9.16 -9.67 -19.22
N ALA A 87 -10.12 -8.95 -19.78
CA ALA A 87 -11.52 -9.33 -19.65
C ALA A 87 -11.69 -10.79 -20.09
N GLN A 88 -12.51 -11.56 -19.38
CA GLN A 88 -12.91 -12.85 -19.90
C GLN A 88 -13.79 -12.53 -21.12
N ASN A 89 -13.41 -13.00 -22.30
CA ASN A 89 -14.22 -12.82 -23.50
C ASN A 89 -15.57 -13.51 -23.26
N MET A 90 -16.55 -12.79 -22.73
CA MET A 90 -17.91 -13.26 -22.68
C MET A 90 -18.55 -12.94 -24.03
N ASN A 91 -19.18 -13.95 -24.63
CA ASN A 91 -20.13 -13.75 -25.72
C ASN A 91 -21.16 -12.73 -25.22
N LEU A 92 -21.03 -11.48 -25.66
CA LEU A 92 -21.94 -10.38 -25.37
C LEU A 92 -23.34 -10.86 -25.77
N THR A 93 -24.18 -11.14 -24.77
CA THR A 93 -25.56 -11.51 -25.02
C THR A 93 -26.32 -10.20 -25.03
N GLN A 94 -26.59 -9.69 -26.24
CA GLN A 94 -27.34 -8.47 -26.44
C GLN A 94 -28.68 -8.56 -25.67
N ILE A 95 -28.82 -7.80 -24.58
CA ILE A 95 -30.05 -7.64 -23.83
C ILE A 95 -30.93 -6.75 -24.70
N ASN A 96 -31.74 -7.40 -25.55
CA ASN A 96 -32.75 -6.72 -26.33
C ASN A 96 -33.67 -5.96 -25.37
N ALA A 97 -33.89 -4.67 -25.66
CA ALA A 97 -34.84 -3.86 -24.91
C ALA A 97 -36.21 -4.56 -24.92
N THR A 98 -36.73 -4.87 -23.74
CA THR A 98 -38.11 -5.35 -23.61
C THR A 98 -39.05 -4.19 -23.92
N SER A 99 -40.22 -4.45 -24.50
CA SER A 99 -41.23 -3.44 -24.84
C SER A 99 -41.74 -2.60 -23.65
N SER A 100 -41.39 -2.99 -22.42
CA SER A 100 -41.68 -2.30 -21.17
C SER A 100 -40.52 -1.45 -20.60
N ASP A 101 -39.31 -1.48 -21.18
CA ASP A 101 -38.16 -0.71 -20.70
C ASP A 101 -37.90 0.50 -21.58
N SER A 102 -38.36 1.68 -21.14
CA SER A 102 -38.21 2.96 -21.85
C SER A 102 -36.86 3.64 -21.63
N ARG A 103 -35.93 3.00 -20.90
CA ARG A 103 -34.58 3.55 -20.71
C ARG A 103 -33.80 3.39 -22.02
N SER A 104 -33.04 4.42 -22.42
CA SER A 104 -32.04 4.26 -23.49
C SER A 104 -31.18 3.03 -23.18
N PRO A 105 -30.83 2.18 -24.18
CA PRO A 105 -30.08 0.95 -23.96
C PRO A 105 -28.93 1.26 -23.01
N THR A 106 -29.03 0.78 -21.76
CA THR A 106 -27.93 0.91 -20.82
C THR A 106 -26.84 0.05 -21.43
N TYR A 107 -25.82 0.70 -22.00
CA TYR A 107 -24.66 0.03 -22.58
C TYR A 107 -24.35 -1.19 -21.73
N GLU A 108 -24.47 -2.36 -22.35
CA GLU A 108 -24.00 -3.59 -21.73
C GLU A 108 -22.62 -3.32 -21.17
N LEU A 109 -22.45 -3.74 -19.93
CA LEU A 109 -21.20 -3.62 -19.21
C LEU A 109 -20.16 -4.43 -19.97
N ILE A 110 -19.45 -3.77 -20.88
CA ILE A 110 -18.30 -4.34 -21.56
C ILE A 110 -17.31 -4.65 -20.44
N GLU A 111 -17.18 -5.92 -20.08
CA GLU A 111 -16.02 -6.36 -19.32
C GLU A 111 -14.80 -5.92 -20.13
N ASN A 112 -14.10 -4.94 -19.60
CA ASN A 112 -12.82 -4.48 -20.13
C ASN A 112 -11.74 -4.77 -19.08
N ASN A 113 -10.48 -4.57 -19.45
CA ASN A 113 -9.37 -4.91 -18.56
C ASN A 113 -9.46 -4.18 -17.20
N PHE A 114 -10.03 -2.98 -17.15
CA PHE A 114 -10.23 -2.25 -15.89
C PHE A 114 -11.30 -2.89 -15.01
N ILE A 115 -12.44 -3.31 -15.58
CA ILE A 115 -13.50 -4.04 -14.87
C ILE A 115 -12.96 -5.37 -14.33
N ALA A 116 -12.20 -6.11 -15.12
CA ALA A 116 -11.53 -7.33 -14.66
C ALA A 116 -10.56 -7.07 -13.50
N GLN A 117 -9.79 -5.97 -13.53
CA GLN A 117 -8.94 -5.56 -12.41
C GLN A 117 -9.74 -5.26 -11.15
N LEU A 118 -10.84 -4.51 -11.27
CA LEU A 118 -11.73 -4.19 -10.14
C LEU A 118 -12.35 -5.45 -9.53
N THR A 119 -12.68 -6.46 -10.34
CA THR A 119 -13.18 -7.77 -9.87
C THR A 119 -12.14 -8.49 -9.03
N ILE A 120 -10.87 -8.46 -9.45
CA ILE A 120 -9.78 -9.10 -8.70
C ILE A 120 -9.57 -8.33 -7.39
N LEU A 121 -9.45 -6.99 -7.44
CA LEU A 121 -9.26 -6.12 -6.27
C LEU A 121 -10.31 -6.36 -5.17
N ARG A 122 -11.58 -6.52 -5.57
CA ARG A 122 -12.67 -6.79 -4.64
C ARG A 122 -12.49 -8.11 -3.87
N LYS A 123 -11.88 -9.12 -4.49
CA LYS A 123 -11.66 -10.43 -3.89
C LYS A 123 -10.35 -10.53 -3.11
N MET A 124 -9.54 -9.46 -3.09
CA MET A 124 -8.27 -9.47 -2.37
C MET A 124 -8.50 -9.31 -0.87
N ASP A 125 -8.00 -10.28 -0.10
CA ASP A 125 -7.87 -10.16 1.34
C ASP A 125 -6.59 -9.40 1.69
N ILE A 126 -5.51 -9.68 0.96
CA ILE A 126 -4.20 -9.06 1.16
C ILE A 126 -3.72 -8.45 -0.16
N HIS A 127 -3.57 -7.13 -0.17
CA HIS A 127 -3.06 -6.37 -1.31
C HIS A 127 -1.60 -5.99 -1.06
N ILE A 128 -0.66 -6.56 -1.81
CA ILE A 128 0.78 -6.34 -1.63
C ILE A 128 1.26 -5.47 -2.80
N THR A 129 1.74 -4.27 -2.51
CA THR A 129 2.09 -3.29 -3.54
C THR A 129 3.40 -2.59 -3.22
N GLY A 130 3.97 -1.95 -4.24
CA GLY A 130 5.05 -0.98 -4.13
C GLY A 130 4.56 0.36 -4.68
N PRO A 131 5.19 1.47 -4.32
CA PRO A 131 4.71 2.79 -4.66
C PRO A 131 4.91 3.12 -6.15
N GLY A 132 4.12 4.06 -6.67
CA GLY A 132 4.39 4.68 -7.96
C GLY A 132 3.89 3.91 -9.17
N THR A 133 2.86 3.08 -8.96
CA THR A 133 1.94 2.68 -10.04
C THR A 133 0.98 3.81 -10.39
N GLY A 134 0.82 4.83 -9.51
CA GLY A 134 -0.18 5.88 -9.65
C GLY A 134 -1.61 5.34 -9.50
N GLN A 135 -1.74 4.06 -9.18
CA GLN A 135 -3.00 3.36 -9.08
C GLN A 135 -3.34 3.24 -7.59
N MET A 136 -4.24 4.12 -7.15
CA MET A 136 -4.68 4.26 -5.76
C MET A 136 -5.67 3.16 -5.37
N TYR A 137 -5.29 1.88 -5.55
CA TYR A 137 -6.21 0.74 -5.43
C TYR A 137 -6.71 0.46 -4.01
N GLN A 138 -6.09 1.06 -3.01
CA GLN A 138 -6.49 0.92 -1.61
C GLN A 138 -7.97 1.28 -1.40
N THR A 139 -8.49 2.25 -2.17
CA THR A 139 -9.90 2.67 -2.07
C THR A 139 -10.89 1.62 -2.60
N PHE A 140 -10.41 0.61 -3.31
CA PHE A 140 -11.23 -0.40 -3.98
C PHE A 140 -11.18 -1.78 -3.30
N LEU A 141 -10.37 -1.92 -2.25
CA LEU A 141 -10.32 -3.14 -1.45
C LEU A 141 -11.60 -3.31 -0.62
N SER A 142 -11.92 -4.56 -0.28
CA SER A 142 -13.07 -4.87 0.59
C SER A 142 -12.79 -4.48 2.06
N ASP A 143 -13.84 -4.28 2.83
CA ASP A 143 -13.72 -3.98 4.26
C ASP A 143 -13.02 -5.14 4.98
N GLY A 144 -12.10 -4.83 5.89
CA GLY A 144 -11.30 -5.81 6.60
C GLY A 144 -10.12 -6.39 5.81
N SER A 145 -9.86 -5.91 4.59
CA SER A 145 -8.64 -6.27 3.86
C SER A 145 -7.40 -5.59 4.46
N VAL A 146 -6.22 -6.14 4.16
CA VAL A 146 -4.92 -5.59 4.56
C VAL A 146 -4.12 -5.17 3.33
N SER A 147 -3.59 -3.95 3.32
CA SER A 147 -2.65 -3.48 2.29
C SER A 147 -1.23 -3.48 2.83
N ILE A 148 -0.33 -4.25 2.20
CA ILE A 148 1.10 -4.27 2.48
C ILE A 148 1.80 -3.37 1.45
N ASN A 149 2.49 -2.32 1.90
CA ASN A 149 3.31 -1.46 1.04
C ASN A 149 4.80 -1.79 1.24
N LEU A 150 5.41 -2.36 0.20
CA LEU A 150 6.81 -2.76 0.19
C LEU A 150 7.79 -1.59 -0.02
N GLY A 151 7.28 -0.40 -0.32
CA GLY A 151 8.08 0.79 -0.52
C GLY A 151 8.99 0.73 -1.76
N SER A 152 9.66 1.82 -2.00
CA SER A 152 10.68 1.99 -3.04
C SER A 152 11.89 2.70 -2.48
N ILE A 153 12.96 2.76 -3.26
CA ILE A 153 14.20 3.41 -2.84
C ILE A 153 14.27 4.79 -3.50
N ARG A 154 14.51 5.82 -2.68
CA ARG A 154 14.78 7.18 -3.13
C ARG A 154 16.15 7.65 -2.65
N PRO A 155 16.86 8.49 -3.42
CA PRO A 155 16.59 8.84 -4.82
C PRO A 155 16.53 7.61 -5.73
N TRP A 156 15.85 7.71 -6.86
CA TRP A 156 15.76 6.58 -7.80
C TRP A 156 17.16 6.16 -8.25
N ALA A 157 17.38 4.85 -8.42
CA ALA A 157 18.67 4.28 -8.80
C ALA A 157 19.82 4.53 -7.78
N SER A 158 19.49 4.73 -6.51
CA SER A 158 20.48 4.92 -5.43
C SER A 158 20.61 3.71 -4.51
N GLU A 159 20.14 2.53 -4.94
CA GLU A 159 20.13 1.30 -4.15
C GLU A 159 21.51 0.99 -3.55
N ASN A 160 21.54 0.60 -2.27
CA ASN A 160 22.77 0.32 -1.52
C ASN A 160 23.76 1.49 -1.41
N THR A 161 23.32 2.73 -1.64
CA THR A 161 24.14 3.91 -1.37
C THR A 161 23.79 4.51 0.00
N PRO A 162 24.70 5.26 0.63
CA PRO A 162 24.38 6.01 1.86
C PRO A 162 23.24 7.02 1.66
N ARG A 163 22.97 7.45 0.42
CA ARG A 163 21.88 8.41 0.14
C ARG A 163 20.51 7.75 -0.01
N ALA A 164 20.45 6.42 -0.11
CA ALA A 164 19.19 5.72 -0.24
C ALA A 164 18.38 5.75 1.05
N TYR A 165 17.10 6.06 0.89
CA TYR A 165 16.07 5.96 1.90
C TYR A 165 14.79 5.37 1.31
N THR A 166 13.90 4.95 2.21
CA THR A 166 12.65 4.30 1.84
C THR A 166 11.60 5.34 1.54
N SER A 167 10.83 5.08 0.49
CA SER A 167 9.65 5.87 0.18
C SER A 167 8.43 4.98 0.00
N TYR A 168 7.36 5.28 0.72
CA TYR A 168 6.07 4.59 0.59
C TYR A 168 5.08 5.34 -0.30
N LEU A 169 5.36 6.60 -0.67
CA LEU A 169 4.52 7.54 -1.43
C LEU A 169 3.04 7.57 -1.01
N GLU A 170 2.26 6.64 -1.53
CA GLU A 170 0.79 6.56 -1.46
C GLU A 170 0.28 6.04 -0.08
N GLN A 171 1.07 6.15 1.00
CA GLN A 171 0.64 5.71 2.34
C GLN A 171 -0.61 6.45 2.84
N HIS A 172 -0.80 7.70 2.43
CA HIS A 172 -1.98 8.50 2.74
C HIS A 172 -3.27 7.89 2.16
N MET A 173 -3.20 7.14 1.06
CA MET A 173 -4.36 6.42 0.51
C MET A 173 -4.83 5.31 1.45
N THR A 174 -3.89 4.65 2.13
CA THR A 174 -4.21 3.64 3.15
C THR A 174 -4.78 4.32 4.41
N SER A 175 -4.17 5.43 4.84
CA SER A 175 -4.68 6.26 5.95
C SER A 175 -6.08 6.82 5.70
N GLY A 176 -6.44 7.14 4.46
CA GLY A 176 -7.76 7.63 4.08
C GLY A 176 -8.82 6.55 3.88
N ALA A 177 -8.45 5.27 3.98
CA ALA A 177 -9.34 4.13 3.79
C ALA A 177 -9.60 3.44 5.16
N PRO A 178 -10.59 3.91 5.95
CA PRO A 178 -10.80 3.46 7.32
C PRO A 178 -11.27 2.00 7.43
N TYR A 179 -11.62 1.37 6.32
CA TYR A 179 -12.10 -0.01 6.26
C TYR A 179 -10.97 -1.02 5.98
N ILE A 180 -9.72 -0.59 5.80
CA ILE A 180 -8.56 -1.48 5.61
C ILE A 180 -7.44 -1.18 6.59
N LYS A 181 -6.58 -2.17 6.84
CA LYS A 181 -5.35 -1.99 7.63
C LYS A 181 -4.11 -1.95 6.74
N GLY A 182 -3.20 -1.02 7.01
CA GLY A 182 -1.92 -0.86 6.35
C GLY A 182 -0.79 -1.56 7.10
N LEU A 183 0.07 -2.25 6.38
CA LEU A 183 1.35 -2.75 6.85
C LEU A 183 2.45 -2.25 5.91
N TYR A 184 3.65 -2.05 6.44
CA TYR A 184 4.75 -1.43 5.70
C TYR A 184 6.02 -2.24 5.87
N TYR A 185 6.75 -2.42 4.78
CA TYR A 185 8.06 -3.07 4.84
C TYR A 185 9.02 -2.23 5.71
N PRO A 186 9.89 -2.84 6.54
CA PRO A 186 10.70 -2.09 7.49
C PRO A 186 11.53 -0.97 6.83
N ILE A 187 11.34 0.26 7.30
CA ILE A 187 11.86 1.49 6.67
C ILE A 187 13.39 1.52 6.54
N ASN A 188 14.11 0.93 7.50
CA ASN A 188 15.57 0.90 7.49
C ASN A 188 16.14 -0.29 6.69
N GLU A 189 15.32 -1.29 6.38
CA GLU A 189 15.76 -2.48 5.64
C GLU A 189 15.54 -2.33 4.14
N ARG A 190 14.47 -1.64 3.72
CA ARG A 190 14.16 -1.45 2.31
C ARG A 190 15.30 -0.85 1.46
N PRO A 191 16.16 0.08 1.94
CA PRO A 191 17.32 0.58 1.18
C PRO A 191 18.36 -0.49 0.84
N LYS A 192 18.38 -1.61 1.58
CA LYS A 192 19.26 -2.78 1.39
C LYS A 192 18.66 -3.84 0.46
N GLY A 193 17.56 -3.49 -0.21
CA GLY A 193 16.75 -4.40 -1.03
C GLY A 193 15.69 -5.16 -0.22
N ILE A 194 14.70 -5.69 -0.93
CA ILE A 194 13.68 -6.56 -0.32
C ILE A 194 14.31 -7.90 0.06
N LYS A 195 13.89 -8.45 1.20
CA LYS A 195 14.29 -9.76 1.73
C LYS A 195 13.07 -10.67 1.82
N LYS A 196 13.22 -11.91 1.36
CA LYS A 196 12.18 -12.95 1.39
C LYS A 196 11.50 -13.05 2.76
N ASP A 197 12.28 -13.19 3.82
CA ASP A 197 11.75 -13.47 5.16
C ASP A 197 10.89 -12.31 5.72
N GLU A 198 11.24 -11.07 5.39
CA GLU A 198 10.43 -9.91 5.77
C GLU A 198 9.11 -9.84 4.98
N VAL A 199 9.12 -10.22 3.69
CA VAL A 199 7.88 -10.32 2.90
C VAL A 199 6.97 -11.39 3.47
N ILE A 200 7.52 -12.56 3.82
CA ILE A 200 6.79 -13.66 4.44
C ILE A 200 6.17 -13.22 5.77
N LYS A 201 6.97 -12.57 6.63
CA LYS A 201 6.51 -12.06 7.92
C LYS A 201 5.33 -11.10 7.76
N LEU A 202 5.39 -10.15 6.82
CA LEU A 202 4.30 -9.22 6.56
C LEU A 202 3.03 -9.92 6.07
N ILE A 203 3.15 -10.90 5.16
CA ILE A 203 2.00 -11.62 4.63
C ILE A 203 1.34 -12.47 5.73
N ARG A 204 2.13 -13.14 6.58
CA ARG A 204 1.61 -13.89 7.72
C ARG A 204 0.93 -12.97 8.73
N GLN A 205 1.53 -11.82 9.04
CA GLN A 205 0.95 -10.82 9.93
C GLN A 205 -0.38 -10.29 9.37
N ALA A 206 -0.46 -10.02 8.06
CA ALA A 206 -1.70 -9.62 7.41
C ALA A 206 -2.78 -10.71 7.53
N GLY A 207 -2.44 -11.97 7.26
CA GLY A 207 -3.38 -13.08 7.42
C GLY A 207 -3.88 -13.23 8.85
N GLN A 208 -2.99 -13.09 9.84
CA GLN A 208 -3.37 -13.15 11.26
C GLN A 208 -4.31 -12.01 11.64
N LEU A 209 -4.02 -10.77 11.23
CA LEU A 209 -4.89 -9.61 11.47
C LEU A 209 -6.29 -9.81 10.88
N ILE A 210 -6.37 -10.36 9.67
CA ILE A 210 -7.64 -10.61 9.00
C ILE A 210 -8.47 -11.66 9.77
N LEU A 211 -7.85 -12.76 10.18
CA LEU A 211 -8.54 -13.86 10.85
C LEU A 211 -8.87 -13.57 12.32
N GLN A 212 -7.99 -12.87 13.05
CA GLN A 212 -8.23 -12.49 14.44
C GLN A 212 -9.19 -11.31 14.54
N GLY A 213 -9.14 -10.40 13.57
CA GLY A 213 -9.93 -9.18 13.58
C GLY A 213 -9.08 -7.96 13.94
N PHE A 214 -9.33 -6.85 13.26
CA PHE A 214 -8.97 -5.51 13.71
C PHE A 214 -10.21 -4.61 13.69
N SER A 215 -10.23 -3.60 14.56
CA SER A 215 -11.35 -2.67 14.71
C SER A 215 -11.56 -1.81 13.47
N LEU A 216 -12.82 -1.65 13.08
CA LEU A 216 -13.27 -0.74 12.04
C LEU A 216 -14.12 0.39 12.68
N PRO A 217 -13.96 1.66 12.28
CA PRO A 217 -12.94 2.17 11.35
C PRO A 217 -11.52 2.13 11.95
N VAL A 218 -10.51 1.85 11.13
CA VAL A 218 -9.10 1.98 11.48
C VAL A 218 -8.76 3.46 11.67
N GLN A 219 -8.10 3.78 12.77
CA GLN A 219 -7.64 5.15 13.03
C GLN A 219 -6.61 5.58 11.96
N PRO A 220 -6.79 6.73 11.28
CA PRO A 220 -5.92 7.16 10.19
C PRO A 220 -4.43 7.16 10.56
N ARG A 221 -4.09 7.67 11.75
CA ARG A 221 -2.71 7.74 12.25
C ARG A 221 -2.08 6.36 12.45
N GLU A 222 -2.84 5.39 12.94
CA GLU A 222 -2.38 4.00 13.11
C GLU A 222 -2.26 3.24 11.79
N ASN A 223 -2.72 3.84 10.70
CA ASN A 223 -2.66 3.29 9.35
C ASN A 223 -1.55 3.91 8.50
N LEU A 224 -0.71 4.76 9.09
CA LEU A 224 0.47 5.35 8.45
C LEU A 224 1.72 4.55 8.78
N ALA A 225 2.71 4.61 7.88
CA ALA A 225 4.05 4.14 8.17
C ALA A 225 4.76 5.04 9.19
N ALA A 226 5.93 4.62 9.67
CA ALA A 226 6.67 5.34 10.70
C ALA A 226 7.00 6.80 10.30
N ASP A 227 7.35 7.04 9.04
CA ASP A 227 7.62 8.39 8.49
C ASP A 227 6.35 9.25 8.42
N GLY A 228 5.21 8.66 8.05
CA GLY A 228 3.91 9.33 8.08
C GLY A 228 3.47 9.70 9.49
N GLN A 229 3.63 8.79 10.45
CA GLN A 229 3.34 9.06 11.87
C GLN A 229 4.24 10.16 12.44
N LEU A 230 5.54 10.12 12.10
CA LEU A 230 6.49 11.17 12.45
C LEU A 230 6.04 12.53 11.90
N PHE A 231 5.63 12.59 10.64
CA PHE A 231 5.23 13.82 9.98
C PHE A 231 3.98 14.43 10.64
N VAL A 232 2.98 13.61 10.97
CA VAL A 232 1.80 14.08 11.72
C VAL A 232 2.20 14.66 13.07
N GLU A 233 3.08 13.99 13.83
CA GLU A 233 3.55 14.51 15.12
C GLU A 233 4.39 15.78 14.98
N MET A 234 5.17 15.90 13.91
CA MET A 234 5.88 17.13 13.58
C MET A 234 4.90 18.28 13.38
N CYS A 235 3.84 18.08 12.59
CA CYS A 235 2.80 19.08 12.38
C CYS A 235 2.04 19.46 13.66
N GLU A 236 1.82 18.53 14.58
CA GLU A 236 1.19 18.77 15.88
C GLU A 236 2.06 19.67 16.79
N LYS A 237 3.38 19.50 16.73
CA LYS A 237 4.35 20.18 17.61
C LYS A 237 4.92 21.47 17.02
N ASP A 238 5.09 21.53 15.71
CA ASP A 238 5.61 22.68 14.96
C ASP A 238 4.52 23.24 14.03
N LYS A 239 3.74 24.20 14.56
CA LYS A 239 2.62 24.82 13.84
C LYS A 239 3.07 25.65 12.64
N GLU A 240 4.27 26.23 12.70
CA GLU A 240 4.82 27.00 11.59
C GLU A 240 5.17 26.06 10.43
N PHE A 241 5.86 24.95 10.74
CA PHE A 241 6.11 23.89 9.77
C PHE A 241 4.80 23.39 9.16
N CYS A 242 3.82 23.01 9.99
CA CYS A 242 2.51 22.52 9.53
C CYS A 242 1.87 23.50 8.55
N THR A 243 1.80 24.78 8.91
CA THR A 243 1.25 25.84 8.04
C THR A 243 2.03 25.96 6.73
N SER A 244 3.35 25.76 6.75
CA SER A 244 4.19 25.85 5.54
C SER A 244 3.94 24.69 4.56
N VAL A 245 3.55 23.51 5.08
CA VAL A 245 3.33 22.28 4.29
C VAL A 245 1.86 21.98 3.99
N THR A 246 0.89 22.67 4.61
CA THR A 246 -0.54 22.44 4.35
C THR A 246 -1.29 23.62 3.76
N THR A 247 -0.83 24.86 3.96
CA THR A 247 -1.60 26.05 3.56
C THR A 247 -1.20 26.55 2.18
N ARG A 248 -2.10 26.39 1.21
CA ARG A 248 -1.98 27.01 -0.12
C ARG A 248 -2.34 28.49 -0.04
N SER A 249 -1.57 29.33 -0.73
CA SER A 249 -1.93 30.74 -0.95
C SER A 249 -1.34 31.24 -2.27
N PRO A 250 -1.97 32.21 -2.96
CA PRO A 250 -1.48 32.73 -4.24
C PRO A 250 -0.06 33.32 -4.18
N HIS A 251 0.39 33.74 -3.00
CA HIS A 251 1.68 34.42 -2.80
C HIS A 251 2.78 33.51 -2.25
N LYS A 252 2.47 32.27 -1.84
CA LYS A 252 3.47 31.32 -1.37
C LYS A 252 3.93 30.43 -2.52
N LYS A 253 5.25 30.33 -2.70
CA LYS A 253 5.84 29.36 -3.63
C LYS A 253 5.43 27.95 -3.21
N PHE A 254 5.12 27.12 -4.19
CA PHE A 254 4.63 25.76 -3.97
C PHE A 254 5.70 24.78 -3.45
N ILE A 255 6.93 25.26 -3.22
CA ILE A 255 8.11 24.40 -3.08
C ILE A 255 8.18 23.58 -1.78
N CYS A 256 7.59 24.10 -0.70
CA CYS A 256 7.44 23.37 0.56
C CYS A 256 6.10 22.62 0.64
N LEU A 257 5.22 22.81 -0.36
CA LEU A 257 3.92 22.14 -0.48
C LEU A 257 3.98 20.94 -1.44
N GLU A 258 4.87 20.99 -2.43
CA GLU A 258 5.14 19.93 -3.39
C GLU A 258 6.28 19.05 -2.89
N PHE A 259 5.97 18.16 -1.97
CA PHE A 259 6.94 17.22 -1.43
C PHE A 259 6.26 15.89 -1.13
N TRP A 260 7.11 14.88 -0.99
CA TRP A 260 6.72 13.63 -0.38
C TRP A 260 7.21 13.63 1.07
N VAL A 261 6.41 13.07 1.98
CA VAL A 261 6.72 13.07 3.42
C VAL A 261 8.14 12.57 3.72
N GLU A 262 8.57 11.54 3.00
CA GLU A 262 9.89 10.94 3.11
C GLU A 262 11.06 11.90 2.77
N ASP A 263 10.88 12.87 1.88
CA ASP A 263 11.88 13.85 1.49
C ASP A 263 12.16 14.77 2.67
N PHE A 264 11.09 15.15 3.38
CA PHE A 264 11.18 15.86 4.64
C PHE A 264 11.81 14.97 5.73
N VAL A 265 11.27 13.76 5.91
CA VAL A 265 11.74 12.83 6.94
C VAL A 265 13.17 12.38 6.72
N HIS A 266 13.75 12.48 5.52
CA HIS A 266 15.15 12.17 5.23
C HIS A 266 15.98 13.41 4.86
N GLU A 267 15.49 14.63 5.15
CA GLU A 267 16.20 15.89 4.91
C GLU A 267 16.79 15.98 3.48
N TYR A 268 15.99 15.58 2.48
CA TYR A 268 16.38 15.57 1.06
C TYR A 268 16.05 16.91 0.37
N ASN A 269 16.87 17.34 -0.59
CA ASN A 269 16.68 18.58 -1.37
C ASN A 269 16.41 19.84 -0.52
N GLN A 270 15.23 20.46 -0.65
CA GLN A 270 14.85 21.69 0.06
C GLN A 270 14.80 21.53 1.58
N TRP A 271 14.76 20.28 2.03
CA TRP A 271 14.73 19.91 3.44
C TRP A 271 16.12 19.70 4.03
N LYS A 272 17.19 19.65 3.23
CA LYS A 272 18.57 19.51 3.74
C LYS A 272 19.09 20.82 4.34
N ASP A 273 20.16 20.75 5.13
CA ASP A 273 20.78 21.96 5.66
C ASP A 273 21.34 22.83 4.52
N GLY A 274 21.09 24.14 4.61
CA GLY A 274 21.38 25.09 3.53
C GLY A 274 20.48 25.01 2.29
N GLY A 275 19.56 24.03 2.18
CA GLY A 275 18.68 23.85 1.02
C GLY A 275 19.41 23.33 -0.22
N TYR A 276 18.76 23.36 -1.38
CA TYR A 276 19.38 22.99 -2.67
C TYR A 276 19.34 24.13 -3.67
N THR A 277 20.30 24.14 -4.60
CA THR A 277 20.34 25.14 -5.67
C THR A 277 19.62 24.63 -6.91
N ASP A 278 18.64 25.39 -7.39
CA ASP A 278 17.97 25.17 -8.67
C ASP A 278 18.04 26.43 -9.52
N ASN A 279 18.62 26.34 -10.71
CA ASN A 279 18.78 27.49 -11.63
C ASN A 279 19.40 28.73 -10.95
N GLY A 280 20.44 28.52 -10.13
CA GLY A 280 21.15 29.57 -9.40
C GLY A 280 20.39 30.16 -8.20
N LYS A 281 19.17 29.68 -7.91
CA LYS A 281 18.40 30.08 -6.73
C LYS A 281 18.53 29.04 -5.64
N ASN A 282 18.88 29.48 -4.44
CA ASN A 282 18.85 28.61 -3.28
C ASN A 282 17.39 28.40 -2.81
N ILE A 283 17.00 27.16 -2.62
CA ILE A 283 15.67 26.74 -2.20
C ILE A 283 15.81 25.97 -0.90
N SER A 284 15.19 26.50 0.15
CA SER A 284 15.12 25.88 1.46
C SER A 284 13.72 26.02 2.05
N CYS A 285 13.35 25.06 2.89
CA CYS A 285 12.14 25.09 3.69
C CYS A 285 12.52 25.15 5.18
N SER A 286 11.88 26.05 5.93
CA SER A 286 12.12 26.23 7.36
C SER A 286 11.31 25.22 8.18
N PHE A 287 11.94 24.62 9.18
CA PHE A 287 11.31 23.74 10.17
C PHE A 287 12.26 23.49 11.35
N ASN A 288 11.73 23.01 12.47
CA ASN A 288 12.54 22.63 13.62
C ASN A 288 13.32 21.30 13.38
N ARG A 289 14.57 21.41 12.91
CA ARG A 289 15.46 20.25 12.66
C ARG A 289 15.76 19.43 13.91
N SER A 290 15.91 20.08 15.07
CA SER A 290 16.18 19.38 16.33
C SER A 290 15.01 18.47 16.69
N LEU A 291 13.78 19.00 16.55
CA LEU A 291 12.56 18.22 16.76
C LEU A 291 12.44 17.06 15.76
N LEU A 292 12.72 17.28 14.47
CA LEU A 292 12.72 16.19 13.47
C LEU A 292 13.66 15.06 13.88
N ARG A 293 14.88 15.38 14.31
CA ARG A 293 15.87 14.36 14.72
C ARG A 293 15.42 13.58 15.95
N GLN A 294 14.87 14.26 16.96
CA GLN A 294 14.27 13.59 18.13
C GLN A 294 13.12 12.66 17.74
N LEU A 295 12.26 13.08 16.81
CA LEU A 295 11.16 12.24 16.35
C LEU A 295 11.67 11.05 15.54
N ARG A 296 12.72 11.19 14.74
CA ARG A 296 13.33 10.06 14.02
C ARG A 296 13.81 8.99 14.98
N GLU A 297 14.49 9.38 16.06
CA GLU A 297 14.91 8.47 17.12
C GLU A 297 13.70 7.75 17.73
N LYS A 298 12.64 8.50 18.09
CA LYS A 298 11.38 7.95 18.62
C LYS A 298 10.76 6.89 17.70
N TYR A 299 10.73 7.14 16.39
CA TYR A 299 10.15 6.24 15.39
C TYR A 299 11.17 5.25 14.81
N SER A 300 12.39 5.18 15.39
CA SER A 300 13.47 4.29 14.95
C SER A 300 13.85 4.44 13.48
N ILE A 301 13.77 5.65 12.92
CA ILE A 301 14.15 5.95 11.54
C ILE A 301 15.62 6.36 11.51
N LYS A 302 16.45 5.55 10.84
CA LYS A 302 17.88 5.86 10.71
C LYS A 302 18.09 6.93 9.65
N HIS A 303 18.97 7.87 9.98
CA HIS A 303 19.41 8.89 9.07
C HIS A 303 20.81 8.53 8.57
N ASN A 304 20.93 8.25 7.27
CA ASN A 304 22.22 7.95 6.67
C ASN A 304 22.96 9.27 6.37
N LEU A 305 23.38 10.00 7.41
CA LEU A 305 24.41 11.02 7.29
C LEU A 305 25.75 10.38 7.58
N GLU A 306 26.29 9.63 6.62
CA GLU A 306 27.73 9.44 6.58
C GLU A 306 28.29 10.36 5.49
N ASN A 307 28.88 11.46 5.96
CA ASN A 307 29.77 12.40 5.25
C ASN A 307 29.15 13.25 4.12
N SER A 308 28.31 14.22 4.49
CA SER A 308 28.09 15.44 3.69
C SER A 308 28.74 16.65 4.36
#